data_AF-A0A963X6G7-F1
#
_entry.id   AF-A0A963X6G7-F1
#
_cell.length_a   1.000
_cell.length_b   1.000
_cell.length_c   1.000
_cell.angle_alpha   90.00
_cell.angle_beta   90.00
_cell.angle_gamma   90.00
#
_symmetry.space_group_name_H-M   'P 1'
#
loop_
_entity.id
_entity.type
_entity.pdbx_description
1 polymer ?
#
loop_
_entity_poly.entity_id
_entity_poly.type
_entity_poly.pdbx_seq_one_letter_code
_entity_poly.pdbx_strand_id
1 'polypeptide(L)'
;GGRLETVLENLRFIAGLRRAGIIQTFEISMIYQALNLDQIPAFVALGRELGCDSIVLSRLLNWGTYGSADYLARAVHFPHHPDHEAYKAIINDPALMGPDLNHDFDPEFLDDPTPPATGPEPFPVALP
;
A
#
# COMPACT_ATOMS: atom_id res chain seq x y z
N GLY A 1 17.63 1.71 -1.17
CA GLY A 1 16.53 1.95 -0.21
C GLY A 1 16.96 3.06 0.74
N GLY A 2 16.06 3.97 1.08
CA GLY A 2 16.32 5.00 2.10
C GLY A 2 16.42 4.40 3.49
N ARG A 3 17.07 5.12 4.42
CA ARG A 3 17.14 4.70 5.82
C ARG A 3 15.79 4.92 6.50
N LEU A 4 15.31 3.93 7.25
CA LEU A 4 14.01 3.99 7.94
C LEU A 4 13.94 5.22 8.85
N GLU A 5 15.03 5.55 9.55
CA GLU A 5 15.08 6.73 10.42
C GLU A 5 14.78 8.02 9.65
N THR A 6 15.39 8.19 8.47
CA THR A 6 15.18 9.36 7.63
C THR A 6 13.75 9.42 7.08
N VAL A 7 13.16 8.27 6.74
CA VAL A 7 11.76 8.22 6.32
C VAL A 7 10.84 8.67 7.46
N LEU A 8 11.05 8.16 8.67
CA LEU A 8 10.26 8.53 9.84
C LEU A 8 10.41 10.01 10.22
N GLU A 9 11.62 10.57 10.12
CA GLU A 9 11.86 12.01 10.30
C GLU A 9 11.08 12.85 9.29
N ASN A 10 11.11 12.46 8.01
CA ASN A 10 10.35 13.15 6.96
C ASN A 10 8.85 13.08 7.20
N LEU A 11 8.32 11.91 7.60
CA LEU A 11 6.90 11.76 7.89
C LEU A 11 6.47 12.63 9.08
N ARG A 12 7.28 12.71 10.14
CA ARG A 12 7.01 13.61 11.28
C ARG A 12 7.03 15.08 10.88
N PHE A 13 7.94 15.47 9.99
CA PHE A 13 7.99 16.81 9.44
C PHE A 13 6.71 17.15 8.66
N ILE A 14 6.29 16.26 7.74
CA ILE A 14 5.06 16.43 6.95
C ILE A 14 3.82 16.48 7.85
N ALA A 15 3.75 15.63 8.88
CA ALA A 15 2.71 15.69 9.90
C ALA A 15 2.66 17.06 10.59
N GLY A 16 3.82 17.68 10.85
CA GLY A 16 3.92 19.05 11.35
C GLY A 16 3.31 20.08 10.38
N LEU A 17 3.60 19.95 9.07
CA LEU A 17 3.01 20.81 8.04
C LEU A 17 1.49 20.69 7.98
N ARG A 18 0.96 19.46 8.11
CA ARG A 18 -0.48 19.20 8.13
C ARG A 18 -1.14 19.86 9.34
N ARG A 19 -0.58 19.68 10.54
CA ARG A 19 -1.08 20.31 11.78
C ARG A 19 -1.02 21.83 11.75
N ALA A 20 -0.01 22.40 11.09
CA ALA A 20 0.12 23.83 10.89
C ALA A 20 -0.82 24.40 9.81
N GLY A 21 -1.58 23.56 9.10
CA GLY A 21 -2.46 23.97 8.01
C GLY A 21 -1.72 24.41 6.73
N ILE A 22 -0.42 24.09 6.63
CA ILE A 22 0.41 24.42 5.45
C ILE A 22 0.05 23.51 4.27
N ILE A 23 -0.26 22.24 4.57
CA ILE A 23 -0.82 21.29 3.60
C ILE A 23 -2.23 20.90 4.01
N GLN A 24 -3.09 20.69 3.01
CA GLN A 24 -4.50 20.40 3.21
C GLN A 24 -4.76 18.93 3.56
N THR A 25 -3.95 18.03 3.02
CA THR A 25 -4.09 16.59 3.20
C THR A 25 -2.73 15.96 3.44
N PHE A 26 -2.73 14.88 4.21
CA PHE A 26 -1.57 14.03 4.42
C PHE A 26 -1.99 12.56 4.37
N GLU A 27 -1.49 11.87 3.35
CA GLU A 27 -1.72 10.44 3.13
C GLU A 27 -0.41 9.67 3.19
N ILE A 28 -0.47 8.45 3.73
CA ILE A 28 0.59 7.45 3.60
C ILE A 28 0.03 6.20 2.93
N SER A 29 0.85 5.56 2.09
CA SER A 29 0.45 4.35 1.37
C SER A 29 1.46 3.23 1.51
N MET A 30 0.98 1.99 1.55
CA MET A 30 1.81 0.78 1.56
C MET A 30 1.27 -0.25 0.58
N ILE A 31 2.18 -0.81 -0.22
CA ILE A 31 1.92 -2.01 -1.01
C ILE A 31 2.18 -3.24 -0.14
N TYR A 32 1.15 -4.05 0.10
CA TYR A 32 1.28 -5.27 0.90
C TYR A 32 1.65 -6.49 0.04
N GLN A 33 2.52 -7.31 0.59
CA GLN A 33 3.06 -8.55 0.02
C GLN A 33 3.53 -9.48 1.14
N ALA A 34 3.93 -10.71 0.82
CA ALA A 34 4.33 -11.72 1.80
C ALA A 34 5.42 -11.23 2.78
N LEU A 35 6.38 -10.42 2.31
CA LEU A 35 7.52 -9.96 3.11
C LEU A 35 7.17 -8.90 4.17
N ASN A 36 6.06 -8.20 4.03
CA ASN A 36 5.68 -7.08 4.91
C ASN A 36 4.25 -7.19 5.45
N LEU A 37 3.63 -8.36 5.32
CA LEU A 37 2.25 -8.61 5.73
C LEU A 37 2.07 -8.35 7.24
N ASP A 38 3.03 -8.80 8.06
CA ASP A 38 3.06 -8.61 9.51
C ASP A 38 3.27 -7.14 9.95
N GLN A 39 3.71 -6.26 9.03
CA GLN A 39 3.94 -4.84 9.29
C GLN A 39 2.69 -3.99 9.11
N ILE A 40 1.62 -4.52 8.50
CA ILE A 40 0.36 -3.79 8.25
C ILE A 40 -0.18 -3.12 9.52
N PRO A 41 -0.32 -3.81 10.68
CA PRO A 41 -0.87 -3.18 11.88
C PRO A 41 0.00 -2.01 12.38
N ALA A 42 1.33 -2.18 12.34
CA ALA A 42 2.26 -1.14 12.75
C ALA A 42 2.24 0.08 11.81
N PHE A 43 2.08 -0.15 10.50
CA PHE A 43 1.94 0.92 9.51
C PHE A 43 0.67 1.75 9.73
N VAL A 44 -0.46 1.10 10.00
CA VAL A 44 -1.73 1.79 10.28
C VAL A 44 -1.66 2.55 11.61
N ALA A 45 -1.07 1.96 12.65
CA ALA A 45 -0.83 2.65 13.92
C ALA A 45 0.02 3.91 13.72
N LEU A 46 1.07 3.85 12.90
CA LEU A 46 1.91 4.99 12.57
C LEU A 46 1.12 6.11 11.86
N GLY A 47 0.28 5.78 10.87
CA GLY A 47 -0.55 6.77 10.18
C GLY A 47 -1.48 7.52 11.12
N ARG A 48 -2.08 6.80 12.08
CA ARG A 48 -2.92 7.39 13.12
C ARG A 48 -2.13 8.27 14.09
N GLU A 49 -0.95 7.83 14.52
CA GLU A 49 -0.05 8.64 15.38
C GLU A 49 0.35 9.96 14.70
N LEU A 50 0.62 9.90 13.39
CA LEU A 50 1.00 11.07 12.60
C LEU A 50 -0.18 12.00 12.30
N GLY A 51 -1.42 11.54 12.48
CA GLY A 51 -2.63 12.28 12.14
C GLY A 51 -2.83 12.40 10.64
N CYS A 52 -2.54 11.33 9.89
CA CYS A 52 -2.87 11.25 8.46
C CYS A 52 -4.39 11.37 8.25
N ASP A 53 -4.79 12.05 7.17
CA ASP A 53 -6.19 12.12 6.76
C ASP A 53 -6.62 10.83 6.04
N SER A 54 -5.67 10.08 5.49
CA SER A 54 -5.88 8.82 4.75
C SER A 54 -4.68 7.89 4.92
N ILE A 55 -4.96 6.61 5.11
CA ILE A 55 -3.97 5.52 5.15
C ILE A 55 -4.38 4.54 4.07
N VAL A 56 -3.49 4.26 3.11
CA VAL A 56 -3.81 3.43 1.94
C VAL A 56 -3.06 2.10 2.00
N LEU A 57 -3.79 0.99 1.88
CA LEU A 57 -3.25 -0.35 1.69
C LEU A 57 -3.64 -0.84 0.30
N SER A 58 -2.64 -1.13 -0.54
CA SER A 58 -2.89 -1.63 -1.89
C SER A 58 -2.16 -2.95 -2.13
N ARG A 59 -2.79 -3.82 -2.90
CA ARG A 59 -2.21 -5.10 -3.29
C ARG A 59 -1.00 -4.89 -4.19
N LEU A 60 -0.06 -5.81 -4.13
CA LEU A 60 1.00 -5.88 -5.15
C LEU A 60 0.37 -6.18 -6.51
N LEU A 61 0.63 -5.33 -7.50
CA LEU A 61 0.26 -5.54 -8.91
C LEU A 61 1.50 -5.86 -9.74
N ASN A 62 1.38 -6.77 -10.70
CA ASN A 62 2.48 -7.14 -11.59
C ASN A 62 2.40 -6.41 -12.93
N TRP A 63 3.17 -5.33 -13.08
CA TRP A 63 3.31 -4.57 -14.33
C TRP A 63 4.42 -5.13 -15.25
N GLY A 64 4.65 -6.44 -15.20
CA GLY A 64 5.75 -7.11 -15.90
C GLY A 64 7.09 -7.07 -15.16
N THR A 65 7.12 -6.61 -13.91
CA THR A 65 8.34 -6.54 -13.08
C THR A 65 8.76 -7.93 -12.59
N TYR A 66 7.80 -8.82 -12.34
CA TYR A 66 8.06 -10.15 -11.78
C TYR A 66 7.65 -11.25 -12.77
N GLY A 67 8.43 -12.32 -12.81
CA GLY A 67 7.97 -13.57 -13.43
C GLY A 67 6.77 -14.13 -12.67
N SER A 68 5.90 -14.90 -13.35
CA SER A 68 4.62 -15.34 -12.77
C SER A 68 4.78 -16.07 -11.43
N ALA A 69 5.80 -16.92 -11.28
CA ALA A 69 6.06 -17.65 -10.04
C ALA A 69 6.49 -16.73 -8.88
N ASP A 70 7.34 -15.72 -9.14
CA ASP A 70 7.80 -14.77 -8.11
C ASP A 70 6.66 -13.81 -7.71
N TYR A 71 5.82 -13.41 -8.65
CA TYR A 71 4.61 -12.63 -8.33
C TYR A 71 3.66 -13.41 -7.43
N LEU A 72 3.35 -14.66 -7.78
CA LEU A 72 2.46 -15.53 -7.00
C LEU A 72 3.02 -15.84 -5.61
N ALA A 73 4.34 -15.86 -5.43
CA ALA A 73 4.97 -16.04 -4.12
C ALA A 73 4.96 -14.77 -3.23
N ARG A 74 4.57 -13.61 -3.79
CA ARG A 74 4.51 -12.32 -3.08
C ARG A 74 3.07 -11.87 -2.83
N ALA A 75 2.18 -12.19 -3.76
CA ALA A 75 0.80 -11.74 -3.79
C ALA A 75 -0.09 -12.56 -2.82
N VAL A 76 -0.04 -12.20 -1.53
CA VAL A 76 -0.80 -12.85 -0.44
C VAL A 76 -2.32 -12.80 -0.58
N HIS A 77 -2.83 -11.88 -1.41
CA HIS A 77 -4.26 -11.74 -1.67
C HIS A 77 -4.85 -12.91 -2.47
N PHE A 78 -4.01 -13.72 -3.14
CA PHE A 78 -4.51 -14.89 -3.86
C PHE A 78 -4.89 -16.03 -2.92
N PRO A 79 -6.05 -16.70 -3.12
CA PRO A 79 -6.50 -17.82 -2.29
C PRO A 79 -5.54 -19.02 -2.23
N HIS A 80 -4.68 -19.18 -3.24
CA HIS A 80 -3.72 -20.28 -3.32
C HIS A 80 -2.37 -19.95 -2.66
N HIS A 81 -2.19 -18.73 -2.14
CA HIS A 81 -0.96 -18.34 -1.46
C HIS A 81 -0.87 -19.05 -0.09
N PRO A 82 0.29 -19.59 0.34
CA PRO A 82 0.44 -20.23 1.65
C PRO A 82 0.03 -19.34 2.83
N ASP A 83 0.38 -18.06 2.76
CA ASP A 83 0.06 -17.05 3.80
C ASP A 83 -1.34 -16.42 3.64
N HIS A 84 -2.21 -16.94 2.77
CA HIS A 84 -3.54 -16.35 2.54
C HIS A 84 -4.41 -16.32 3.81
N GLU A 85 -4.30 -17.33 4.67
CA GLU A 85 -5.00 -17.34 5.97
C GLU A 85 -4.49 -16.24 6.91
N ALA A 86 -3.18 -15.99 6.93
CA ALA A 86 -2.60 -14.90 7.71
C ALA A 86 -3.04 -13.54 7.17
N TYR A 87 -3.09 -13.39 5.84
CA TYR A 87 -3.64 -12.20 5.18
C TYR A 87 -5.09 -11.96 5.62
N LYS A 88 -5.96 -12.98 5.56
CA LYS A 88 -7.35 -12.88 6.03
C LYS A 88 -7.45 -12.51 7.50
N ALA A 89 -6.62 -13.09 8.36
CA ALA A 89 -6.62 -12.76 9.77
C ALA A 89 -6.28 -11.27 10.01
N ILE A 90 -5.34 -10.73 9.24
CA ILE A 90 -4.96 -9.32 9.33
C ILE A 90 -6.06 -8.43 8.78
N ILE A 91 -6.55 -8.62 7.55
CA ILE A 91 -7.53 -7.69 6.96
C ILE A 91 -8.88 -7.66 7.70
N ASN A 92 -9.20 -8.69 8.48
CA ASN A 92 -10.38 -8.75 9.33
C ASN A 92 -10.15 -8.24 10.76
N ASP A 93 -8.95 -7.74 11.08
CA ASP A 93 -8.65 -7.13 12.38
C ASP A 93 -9.53 -5.87 12.56
N PRO A 94 -10.31 -5.78 13.65
CA PRO A 94 -11.11 -4.58 13.95
C PRO A 94 -10.29 -3.28 13.97
N ALA A 95 -8.99 -3.34 14.27
CA ALA A 95 -8.09 -2.19 14.21
C ALA A 95 -7.96 -1.60 12.79
N LEU A 96 -8.29 -2.36 11.74
CA LEU A 96 -8.22 -1.92 10.34
C LEU A 96 -9.59 -1.44 9.79
N MET A 97 -10.64 -1.43 10.60
CA MET A 97 -12.01 -1.07 10.13
C MET A 97 -12.33 0.43 10.24
N GLY A 98 -11.32 1.28 10.37
CA GLY A 98 -11.49 2.73 10.57
C GLY A 98 -11.76 3.48 9.26
N PRO A 99 -12.51 4.60 9.29
CA PRO A 99 -12.81 5.41 8.09
C PRO A 99 -11.57 6.13 7.52
N ASP A 100 -10.48 6.14 8.29
CA ASP A 100 -9.16 6.63 7.89
C ASP A 100 -8.41 5.66 6.97
N LEU A 101 -8.86 4.40 6.87
CA LEU A 101 -8.20 3.36 6.10
C LEU A 101 -8.89 3.14 4.75
N ASN A 102 -8.16 3.38 3.66
CA ASN A 102 -8.54 3.03 2.30
C ASN A 102 -7.81 1.75 1.89
N HIS A 103 -8.54 0.75 1.40
CA HIS A 103 -7.95 -0.53 1.04
C HIS A 103 -8.60 -1.18 -0.18
N ASP A 104 -7.87 -2.07 -0.82
CA ASP A 104 -8.33 -2.83 -1.98
C ASP A 104 -8.54 -4.32 -1.68
N PHE A 105 -8.91 -4.67 -0.44
CA PHE A 105 -9.09 -6.07 -0.02
C PHE A 105 -10.18 -6.83 -0.77
N ASP A 106 -11.09 -6.14 -1.47
CA ASP A 106 -12.16 -6.79 -2.20
C ASP A 106 -11.63 -7.57 -3.43
N PRO A 107 -11.97 -8.87 -3.52
CA PRO A 107 -11.55 -9.72 -4.62
C PRO A 107 -12.29 -9.42 -5.93
N GLU A 108 -13.41 -8.68 -5.91
CA GLU A 108 -14.19 -8.35 -7.11
C GLU A 108 -13.42 -7.47 -8.12
N PHE A 109 -12.36 -6.79 -7.67
CA PHE A 109 -11.43 -6.11 -8.57
C PHE A 109 -10.29 -7.04 -8.98
N LEU A 110 -10.54 -8.18 -9.64
CA LEU A 110 -9.48 -8.94 -10.34
C LEU A 110 -10.09 -10.09 -11.17
N ASP A 111 -9.94 -10.02 -12.49
CA ASP A 111 -9.63 -11.18 -13.35
C ASP A 111 -9.17 -10.68 -14.72
N ASP A 112 -7.99 -10.03 -14.76
CA ASP A 112 -7.17 -10.21 -15.95
C ASP A 112 -5.71 -10.45 -15.55
N PRO A 113 -5.19 -11.69 -15.68
CA PRO A 113 -3.75 -11.96 -15.59
C PRO A 113 -2.98 -11.39 -16.79
N THR A 114 -3.66 -10.77 -17.76
CA THR A 114 -3.01 -10.04 -18.84
C THR A 114 -2.50 -8.70 -18.30
N PRO A 115 -1.19 -8.41 -18.31
CA PRO A 115 -0.74 -7.04 -18.16
C PRO A 115 -1.50 -6.20 -19.20
N PRO A 116 -1.91 -4.95 -18.92
CA PRO A 116 -2.52 -4.13 -19.96
C PRO A 116 -1.65 -4.23 -21.21
N ALA A 117 -2.25 -4.72 -22.30
CA ALA A 117 -1.56 -4.75 -23.57
C ALA A 117 -1.12 -3.31 -23.82
N THR A 118 0.20 -3.11 -23.91
CA THR A 118 0.91 -1.83 -23.84
C THR A 118 1.09 -1.28 -22.41
N GLY A 119 2.36 -1.11 -22.02
CA GLY A 119 2.73 -0.35 -20.82
C GLY A 119 2.16 1.07 -20.86
N PRO A 120 2.31 1.87 -19.78
CA PRO A 120 1.77 3.22 -19.78
C PRO A 120 2.22 3.94 -21.05
N GLU A 121 1.26 4.45 -21.83
CA GLU A 121 1.56 5.46 -22.83
C GLU A 121 2.49 6.46 -22.12
N PRO A 122 3.66 6.79 -22.71
CA PRO A 122 4.58 7.70 -22.07
C PRO A 122 3.79 8.95 -21.69
N PHE A 123 3.80 9.30 -20.40
CA PHE A 123 3.26 10.57 -19.95
C PHE A 123 3.70 11.64 -20.95
N PRO A 124 2.80 12.43 -21.55
CA PRO A 124 3.20 13.45 -22.50
C PRO A 124 4.18 14.35 -21.76
N VAL A 125 5.46 14.19 -22.07
CA VAL A 125 6.50 15.09 -21.59
C VAL A 125 6.27 16.35 -22.38
N ALA A 126 5.46 17.26 -21.85
CA ALA A 126 5.47 18.64 -22.25
C ALA A 126 6.84 19.20 -21.83
N LEU A 127 7.84 19.07 -22.71
CA LEU A 127 9.04 19.89 -22.61
C LEU A 127 8.74 21.27 -23.22
N PRO A 128 9.32 22.34 -22.63
CA PRO A 128 9.09 23.73 -23.02
C PRO A 128 9.64 24.09 -24.40
#